data_AF-A0A9D1QPM0-F1
#
_entry.id   AF-A0A9D1QPM0-F1
#
_cell.length_a   1.000
_cell.length_b   1.000
_cell.length_c   1.000
_cell.angle_alpha   90.00
_cell.angle_beta   90.00
_cell.angle_gamma   90.00
#
_symmetry.space_group_name_H-M   'P 1'
#
loop_
_entity.id
_entity.type
_entity.pdbx_description
1 polymer ?
#
loop_
_entity_poly.entity_id
_entity_poly.type
_entity_poly.pdbx_seq_one_letter_code
_entity_poly.pdbx_strand_id
1 'polypeptide(L)'
;MEKMSQAEIRSELTIAQQQGTLVEIYNLGSDDSFDVGFVIAMDHLYVLMLVIDWDGKLNCLMVTRLSSVDRVRSNTDYLTTVTAKSKVARENGYFDIWHLQHFLQTHDFNGKPLLMTLLKDSAENHLPVVIGTNKYKGRDDFEGIITVIS
;
A
#
# COMPACT_ATOMS: atom_id res chain seq x y z
N MET A 1 22.29 -4.94 3.30
CA MET A 1 21.08 -4.13 3.08
C MET A 1 21.09 -3.01 4.11
N GLU A 2 21.15 -1.76 3.68
CA GLU A 2 21.09 -0.61 4.59
C GLU A 2 19.63 -0.35 4.96
N LYS A 3 19.32 -0.47 6.25
CA LYS A 3 17.99 -0.22 6.80
C LYS A 3 17.89 1.22 7.24
N MET A 4 16.80 1.88 6.89
CA MET A 4 16.50 3.20 7.41
C MET A 4 16.05 3.10 8.87
N SER A 5 16.33 4.14 9.65
CA SER A 5 15.73 4.30 10.96
C SER A 5 14.22 4.53 10.85
N GLN A 6 13.49 4.22 11.91
CA GLN A 6 12.04 4.46 11.96
C GLN A 6 11.68 5.94 11.82
N ALA A 7 12.57 6.85 12.24
CA ALA A 7 12.37 8.29 12.07
C ALA A 7 12.48 8.69 10.59
N GLU A 8 13.50 8.20 9.89
CA GLU A 8 13.68 8.46 8.45
C GLU A 8 12.53 7.87 7.63
N ILE A 9 12.10 6.64 7.92
CA ILE A 9 10.94 6.00 7.26
C ILE A 9 9.70 6.88 7.40
N ARG A 10 9.38 7.34 8.61
CA ARG A 10 8.22 8.20 8.84
C ARG A 10 8.34 9.55 8.13
N SER A 11 9.55 10.12 8.12
CA SER A 11 9.81 11.39 7.43
C SER A 11 9.53 11.27 5.94
N GLU A 12 10.11 10.27 5.27
CA GLU A 12 9.91 10.03 3.84
C GLU A 12 8.44 9.77 3.49
N LEU A 13 7.75 8.93 4.27
CA LEU A 13 6.32 8.66 4.05
C LEU A 13 5.46 9.92 4.23
N THR A 14 5.80 10.77 5.21
CA THR A 14 5.08 12.03 5.45
C THR A 14 5.29 13.01 4.30
N ILE A 15 6.53 13.14 3.81
CA ILE A 15 6.85 13.99 2.65
C ILE A 15 6.07 13.50 1.43
N ALA A 16 6.10 12.19 1.16
CA ALA A 16 5.39 11.59 0.03
C ALA A 16 3.87 11.80 0.11
N GLN A 17 3.28 11.64 1.31
CA GLN A 17 1.86 11.89 1.54
C GLN A 17 1.49 13.35 1.23
N GLN A 18 2.28 14.31 1.73
CA GLN A 18 2.04 15.74 1.52
C GLN A 18 2.19 16.16 0.06
N GLN A 19 3.13 15.56 -0.66
CA GLN A 19 3.41 15.87 -2.06
C GLN A 19 2.55 15.08 -3.05
N GLY A 20 1.87 14.02 -2.60
CA GLY A 20 1.12 13.12 -3.47
C GLY A 20 2.03 12.38 -4.47
N THR A 21 3.24 12.03 -4.06
CA THR A 21 4.24 11.36 -4.91
C THR A 21 4.25 9.84 -4.68
N LEU A 22 4.67 9.10 -5.71
CA LEU A 22 4.86 7.66 -5.59
C LEU A 22 6.08 7.34 -4.73
N VAL A 23 5.96 6.26 -3.97
CA VAL A 23 7.06 5.66 -3.21
C VAL A 23 7.14 4.16 -3.42
N GLU A 24 8.34 3.63 -3.25
CA GLU A 24 8.63 2.22 -3.08
C GLU A 24 8.72 1.92 -1.57
N ILE A 25 7.97 0.95 -1.08
CA ILE A 25 8.09 0.44 0.29
C ILE A 25 8.74 -0.95 0.25
N TYR A 26 9.91 -1.04 0.87
CA TYR A 26 10.63 -2.29 1.04
C TYR A 26 10.26 -2.89 2.38
N ASN A 27 9.41 -3.90 2.34
CA ASN A 27 8.89 -4.60 3.51
C ASN A 27 9.00 -6.12 3.35
N LEU A 28 9.73 -6.68 2.38
CA LEU A 28 9.82 -8.14 2.11
C LEU A 28 11.20 -8.77 2.37
N GLY A 29 12.20 -7.99 2.82
CA GLY A 29 13.52 -8.51 3.17
C GLY A 29 14.45 -8.82 1.97
N SER A 30 14.03 -8.47 0.76
CA SER A 30 14.87 -8.42 -0.45
C SER A 30 14.91 -7.00 -1.01
N ASP A 31 15.96 -6.67 -1.77
CA ASP A 31 16.04 -5.42 -2.53
C ASP A 31 15.26 -5.49 -3.87
N ASP A 32 14.79 -6.69 -4.25
CA ASP A 32 14.12 -6.96 -5.53
C ASP A 32 12.58 -6.98 -5.42
N SER A 33 12.04 -6.87 -4.20
CA SER A 33 10.60 -6.94 -3.94
C SER A 33 10.16 -5.80 -3.03
N PHE A 34 9.26 -4.98 -3.56
CA PHE A 34 8.75 -3.79 -2.91
C PHE A 34 7.35 -3.47 -3.44
N ASP A 35 6.56 -2.81 -2.59
CA ASP A 35 5.25 -2.29 -2.98
C ASP A 35 5.41 -0.87 -3.52
N VAL A 36 4.63 -0.50 -4.55
CA VAL A 36 4.62 0.86 -5.09
C VAL A 36 3.25 1.50 -4.92
N GLY A 37 3.21 2.76 -4.51
CA GLY A 37 1.94 3.47 -4.43
C GLY A 37 2.03 4.85 -3.82
N PHE A 38 0.86 5.44 -3.58
CA PHE A 38 0.70 6.71 -2.89
C PHE A 38 0.40 6.49 -1.41
N VAL A 39 1.02 7.28 -0.54
CA VAL A 39 0.69 7.28 0.89
C VAL A 39 -0.62 8.06 1.07
N ILE A 40 -1.64 7.39 1.63
CA ILE A 40 -2.96 7.99 1.87
C ILE A 40 -3.07 8.51 3.31
N ALA A 41 -2.68 7.67 4.27
CA ALA A 41 -2.73 7.98 5.69
C ALA A 41 -1.65 7.21 6.45
N MET A 42 -1.32 7.67 7.64
CA MET A 42 -0.42 7.00 8.55
C MET A 42 -0.93 7.15 9.98
N ASP A 43 -0.88 6.07 10.75
CA ASP A 43 -1.11 6.09 12.19
C ASP A 43 0.19 5.75 12.97
N HIS A 44 0.07 5.51 14.27
CA HIS A 44 1.21 5.19 15.11
C HIS A 44 1.87 3.83 14.80
N LEU A 45 1.20 2.89 14.14
CA LEU A 45 1.69 1.54 13.85
C LEU A 45 1.75 1.21 12.36
N TYR A 46 0.93 1.85 11.53
CA TYR A 46 0.68 1.45 10.16
C TYR A 46 0.73 2.63 9.20
N VAL A 47 1.08 2.33 7.96
CA VAL A 47 0.89 3.20 6.79
C VAL A 47 -0.16 2.59 5.88
N LEU A 48 -1.08 3.41 5.39
CA LEU A 48 -2.06 3.07 4.38
C LEU A 48 -1.58 3.60 3.03
N MET A 49 -1.46 2.69 2.06
CA MET A 49 -1.11 3.00 0.67
C MET A 49 -2.26 2.71 -0.28
N LEU A 50 -2.37 3.53 -1.31
CA LEU A 50 -3.06 3.20 -2.55
C LEU A 50 -2.02 2.63 -3.52
N VAL A 51 -2.07 1.32 -3.73
CA VAL A 51 -1.02 0.55 -4.40
C VAL A 51 -1.24 0.52 -5.91
N ILE A 52 -0.14 0.61 -6.65
CA ILE A 52 -0.07 0.49 -8.09
C ILE A 52 0.64 -0.81 -8.46
N ASP A 53 0.06 -1.57 -9.39
CA ASP A 53 0.71 -2.75 -9.96
C ASP A 53 1.84 -2.38 -10.96
N TRP A 54 2.60 -3.37 -11.38
CA TRP A 54 3.67 -3.22 -12.36
C TRP A 54 3.22 -2.70 -13.75
N ASP A 55 1.91 -2.70 -14.03
CA ASP A 55 1.29 -2.25 -15.27
C ASP A 55 0.74 -0.82 -15.16
N GLY A 56 0.94 -0.18 -13.99
CA GLY A 56 0.55 1.20 -13.76
C GLY A 56 -0.92 1.38 -13.38
N LYS A 57 -1.60 0.33 -12.91
CA LYS A 57 -3.02 0.38 -12.52
C LYS A 57 -3.16 0.32 -11.01
N LEU A 58 -4.20 0.96 -10.48
CA LEU A 58 -4.55 0.82 -9.07
C LEU A 58 -4.96 -0.61 -8.78
N ASN A 59 -4.30 -1.23 -7.80
CA ASN A 59 -4.49 -2.63 -7.46
C ASN A 59 -5.33 -2.79 -6.19
N CYS A 60 -4.89 -2.19 -5.09
CA CYS A 60 -5.54 -2.34 -3.79
C CYS A 60 -5.25 -1.18 -2.83
N LEU A 61 -5.98 -1.17 -1.71
CA LEU A 61 -5.56 -0.47 -0.50
C LEU A 61 -4.75 -1.43 0.36
N MET A 62 -3.57 -1.00 0.79
CA MET A 62 -2.66 -1.82 1.58
C MET A 62 -2.32 -1.14 2.89
N VAL A 63 -2.44 -1.87 3.99
CA VAL A 63 -1.98 -1.43 5.32
C VAL A 63 -0.74 -2.20 5.69
N THR A 64 0.38 -1.50 5.82
CA THR A 64 1.68 -2.08 6.16
C THR A 64 2.13 -1.61 7.54
N ARG A 65 2.59 -2.54 8.38
CA ARG A 65 3.12 -2.20 9.71
C ARG A 65 4.45 -1.46 9.54
N LEU A 66 4.58 -0.28 10.13
CA LEU A 66 5.77 0.57 10.00
C LEU A 66 7.04 -0.13 10.53
N SER A 67 6.91 -0.93 11.59
CA SER A 67 8.02 -1.69 12.14
C SER A 67 8.51 -2.83 11.23
N SER A 68 7.78 -3.19 10.17
CA SER A 68 8.21 -4.18 9.18
C SER A 68 8.80 -3.56 7.91
N VAL A 69 8.77 -2.23 7.79
CA VAL A 69 9.38 -1.49 6.68
C VAL A 69 10.87 -1.35 6.96
N ASP A 70 11.68 -1.80 6.01
CA ASP A 70 13.14 -1.71 6.08
C ASP A 70 13.66 -0.44 5.40
N ARG A 71 12.97 0.02 4.34
CA ARG A 71 13.38 1.19 3.55
C ARG A 71 12.19 1.77 2.77
N VAL A 72 12.23 3.08 2.51
CA VAL A 72 11.33 3.80 1.62
C VAL A 72 12.17 4.54 0.59
N ARG A 73 11.78 4.49 -0.69
CA ARG A 73 12.47 5.25 -1.74
C ARG A 73 11.47 6.05 -2.56
N SER A 74 11.87 7.26 -2.93
CA SER A 74 11.18 8.13 -3.87
C SER A 74 12.10 8.46 -5.04
N ASN A 75 11.54 8.98 -6.14
CA ASN A 75 12.29 9.51 -7.28
C ASN A 75 13.27 8.49 -7.92
N THR A 76 12.83 7.23 -8.06
CA THR A 76 13.61 6.21 -8.76
C THR A 76 13.22 6.13 -10.24
N ASP A 77 14.12 5.55 -11.05
CA ASP A 77 13.83 5.28 -12.47
C ASP A 77 12.65 4.32 -12.65
N TYR A 78 12.47 3.40 -11.71
CA TYR A 78 11.33 2.49 -11.69
C TYR A 78 10.01 3.25 -11.49
N LEU A 79 9.95 4.15 -10.50
CA LEU A 79 8.77 4.99 -10.27
C LEU A 79 8.45 5.90 -11.46
N THR A 80 9.48 6.35 -12.19
CA THR A 80 9.30 7.09 -13.45
C THR A 80 8.61 6.23 -14.51
N THR A 81 9.02 4.96 -14.63
CA THR A 81 8.41 3.99 -15.55
C THR A 81 6.96 3.69 -15.16
N VAL A 82 6.68 3.45 -13.88
CA VAL A 82 5.32 3.22 -13.35
C VAL A 82 4.43 4.43 -13.61
N THR A 83 4.95 5.64 -13.46
CA THR A 83 4.22 6.88 -13.77
C THR A 83 3.83 6.97 -15.24
N ALA A 84 4.75 6.64 -16.14
CA ALA A 84 4.49 6.61 -17.59
C ALA A 84 3.41 5.58 -17.95
N LYS A 85 3.50 4.36 -17.39
CA LYS A 85 2.47 3.32 -17.57
C LYS A 85 1.11 3.76 -17.01
N SER A 86 1.09 4.38 -15.84
CA SER A 86 -0.12 4.90 -15.21
C SER A 86 -0.81 5.96 -16.06
N LYS A 87 -0.05 6.79 -16.78
CA LYS A 87 -0.60 7.74 -17.74
C LYS A 87 -1.33 7.03 -18.88
N VAL A 88 -0.71 6.01 -19.47
CA VAL A 88 -1.35 5.19 -20.52
C VAL A 88 -2.62 4.52 -20.00
N ALA A 89 -2.60 3.99 -18.78
CA ALA A 89 -3.76 3.36 -18.16
C ALA A 89 -4.94 4.33 -17.97
N ARG A 90 -4.65 5.59 -17.59
CA ARG A 90 -5.67 6.64 -17.45
C ARG A 90 -6.26 7.03 -18.81
N GLU A 91 -5.40 7.24 -19.79
CA GLU A 91 -5.81 7.62 -21.16
C GLU A 91 -6.70 6.56 -21.82
N ASN A 92 -6.60 5.31 -21.40
CA ASN A 92 -7.38 4.18 -21.93
C ASN A 92 -8.46 3.68 -20.95
N GLY A 93 -8.72 4.38 -19.85
CA GLY A 93 -9.87 4.11 -18.97
C GLY A 93 -9.78 2.85 -18.10
N TYR A 94 -8.57 2.31 -17.87
CA TYR A 94 -8.37 1.12 -17.04
C TYR A 94 -7.46 1.35 -15.82
N PHE A 95 -7.17 2.60 -15.48
CA PHE A 95 -6.33 2.95 -14.34
C PHE A 95 -6.93 2.54 -12.98
N ASP A 96 -8.24 2.72 -12.78
CA ASP A 96 -8.93 2.45 -11.52
C ASP A 96 -10.19 1.59 -11.73
N ILE A 97 -9.99 0.34 -12.17
CA ILE A 97 -11.10 -0.58 -12.45
C ILE A 97 -11.90 -0.97 -11.19
N TRP A 98 -11.28 -0.82 -10.03
CA TRP A 98 -11.86 -1.15 -8.73
C TRP A 98 -12.51 0.06 -8.04
N HIS A 99 -12.49 1.23 -8.68
CA HIS A 99 -13.03 2.48 -8.15
C HIS A 99 -12.47 2.88 -6.77
N LEU A 100 -11.19 2.57 -6.52
CA LEU A 100 -10.51 2.85 -5.24
C LEU A 100 -10.39 4.35 -4.97
N GLN A 101 -10.27 5.19 -6.00
CA GLN A 101 -10.22 6.64 -5.80
C GLN A 101 -11.56 7.17 -5.28
N HIS A 102 -12.68 6.64 -5.78
CA HIS A 102 -14.00 7.00 -5.27
C HIS A 102 -14.23 6.49 -3.85
N PHE A 103 -13.78 5.25 -3.57
CA PHE A 103 -13.80 4.71 -2.22
C PHE A 103 -13.05 5.62 -1.24
N LEU A 104 -11.83 6.06 -1.57
CA LEU A 104 -11.04 6.97 -0.73
C LEU A 104 -11.67 8.35 -0.53
N GLN A 105 -12.48 8.84 -1.47
CA GLN A 105 -13.20 10.11 -1.32
C GLN A 105 -14.35 10.05 -0.32
N THR A 106 -14.90 8.85 -0.10
CA THR A 106 -16.06 8.62 0.77
C THR A 106 -15.69 8.12 2.16
N HIS A 107 -14.40 7.82 2.38
CA HIS A 107 -13.88 7.27 3.63
C HIS A 107 -12.82 8.19 4.24
N ASP A 108 -13.01 8.55 5.51
CA ASP A 108 -12.02 9.31 6.26
C ASP A 108 -11.12 8.36 7.06
N PHE A 109 -9.82 8.43 6.83
CA PHE A 109 -8.80 7.65 7.53
C PHE A 109 -7.99 8.47 8.54
N ASN A 110 -8.20 9.79 8.61
CA ASN A 110 -7.38 10.66 9.45
C ASN A 110 -7.66 10.41 10.93
N GLY A 111 -6.60 10.16 11.70
CA GLY A 111 -6.69 9.93 13.14
C GLY A 111 -7.40 8.63 13.54
N LYS A 112 -7.71 7.73 12.59
CA LYS A 112 -8.35 6.43 12.87
C LYS A 112 -7.32 5.29 12.90
N PRO A 113 -7.57 4.21 13.67
CA PRO A 113 -6.74 3.01 13.62
C PRO A 113 -6.88 2.32 12.25
N LEU A 114 -5.86 2.39 11.40
CA LEU A 114 -5.96 2.07 9.98
C LEU A 114 -6.32 0.61 9.72
N LEU A 115 -5.61 -0.32 10.37
CA LEU A 115 -5.85 -1.75 10.19
C LEU A 115 -7.28 -2.15 10.58
N MET A 116 -7.75 -1.68 11.74
CA MET A 116 -9.09 -2.02 12.22
C MET A 116 -10.18 -1.36 11.36
N THR A 117 -9.93 -0.14 10.88
CA THR A 117 -10.86 0.56 9.98
C THR A 117 -11.05 -0.24 8.70
N LEU A 118 -9.97 -0.65 8.02
CA LEU A 118 -10.08 -1.39 6.77
C LEU A 118 -10.61 -2.82 6.95
N LEU A 119 -10.23 -3.54 8.02
CA LEU A 119 -10.81 -4.86 8.29
C LEU A 119 -12.32 -4.78 8.54
N LYS A 120 -12.76 -3.74 9.26
CA LYS A 120 -14.19 -3.51 9.50
C LYS A 120 -14.92 -3.19 8.20
N ASP A 121 -14.40 -2.26 7.39
CA ASP A 121 -15.00 -1.91 6.10
C ASP A 121 -15.08 -3.12 5.17
N SER A 122 -14.03 -3.94 5.10
CA SER A 122 -14.03 -5.16 4.31
C SER A 122 -15.08 -6.16 4.78
N ALA A 123 -15.25 -6.31 6.10
CA ALA A 123 -16.27 -7.19 6.65
C ALA A 123 -17.70 -6.66 6.37
N GLU A 124 -17.95 -5.37 6.56
CA GLU A 124 -19.27 -4.75 6.33
C GLU A 124 -19.67 -4.76 4.84
N ASN A 125 -18.70 -4.58 3.95
CA ASN A 125 -18.93 -4.48 2.50
C ASN A 125 -18.61 -5.77 1.73
N HIS A 126 -18.30 -6.87 2.43
CA HIS A 126 -17.96 -8.17 1.83
C HIS A 126 -16.81 -8.08 0.80
N LEU A 127 -15.79 -7.28 1.09
CA LEU A 127 -14.65 -7.06 0.21
C LEU A 127 -13.59 -8.15 0.41
N PRO A 128 -12.86 -8.55 -0.65
CA PRO A 128 -11.76 -9.48 -0.52
C PRO A 128 -10.63 -8.88 0.33
N VAL A 129 -10.03 -9.71 1.19
CA VAL A 129 -8.90 -9.34 2.05
C VAL A 129 -7.79 -10.35 1.87
N VAL A 130 -6.57 -9.87 1.65
CA VAL A 130 -5.35 -10.67 1.69
C VAL A 130 -4.55 -10.26 2.93
N ILE A 131 -4.15 -11.24 3.74
CA ILE A 131 -3.41 -11.00 4.99
C ILE A 131 -2.00 -11.55 4.86
N GLY A 132 -1.01 -10.64 4.81
CA GLY A 132 0.39 -10.99 4.94
C GLY A 132 0.76 -11.35 6.38
N THR A 133 1.65 -12.33 6.57
CA THR A 133 2.20 -12.67 7.89
C THR A 133 3.72 -12.67 7.86
N ASN A 134 4.34 -12.45 9.02
CA ASN A 134 5.80 -12.56 9.15
C ASN A 134 6.33 -13.95 8.78
N LYS A 135 5.53 -15.01 8.99
CA LYS A 135 5.93 -16.41 8.70
C LYS A 135 6.05 -16.68 7.19
N TYR A 136 5.22 -16.02 6.39
CA TYR A 136 5.08 -16.27 4.94
C TYR A 136 5.48 -15.07 4.08
N LYS A 137 6.31 -14.17 4.65
CA LYS A 137 6.78 -12.95 4.01
C LYS A 137 7.44 -13.25 2.65
N GLY A 138 6.90 -12.69 1.57
CA GLY A 138 7.41 -12.86 0.20
C GLY A 138 7.00 -14.17 -0.49
N ARG A 139 5.92 -14.84 -0.03
CA ARG A 139 5.33 -15.99 -0.72
C ARG A 139 3.98 -15.61 -1.32
N ASP A 140 3.72 -16.06 -2.54
CA ASP A 140 2.49 -15.77 -3.30
C ASP A 140 1.30 -16.65 -2.89
N ASP A 141 1.57 -17.80 -2.23
CA ASP A 141 0.55 -18.78 -1.91
C ASP A 141 0.15 -18.76 -0.43
N PHE A 142 -1.12 -18.45 -0.18
CA PHE A 142 -1.79 -18.69 1.10
C PHE A 142 -2.94 -19.68 0.89
N GLU A 143 -2.85 -20.84 1.56
CA GLU A 143 -3.97 -21.78 1.67
C GLU A 143 -4.70 -21.52 3.00
N GLY A 144 -5.91 -20.97 2.95
CA GLY A 144 -6.73 -20.77 4.14
C GLY A 144 -8.05 -20.05 3.86
N ILE A 145 -9.09 -20.37 4.62
CA ILE A 145 -10.41 -19.73 4.55
C ILE A 145 -10.53 -18.78 5.75
N ILE A 146 -10.85 -17.51 5.52
CA ILE A 146 -11.31 -16.61 6.59
C ILE A 146 -12.70 -17.09 6.98
N THR A 147 -12.83 -17.71 8.16
CA THR A 147 -14.11 -18.16 8.72
C THR A 147 -14.45 -17.33 9.96
N VAL A 148 -15.74 -17.21 10.25
CA VAL A 148 -16.21 -16.58 11.49
C VAL A 148 -15.76 -17.43 12.67
N ILE A 149 -15.13 -16.82 13.67
CA ILE A 149 -14.92 -17.49 14.95
C ILE A 149 -16.28 -17.51 15.65
N SER A 150 -16.92 -18.68 15.64
CA SER A 150 -18.11 -19.01 16.43
C SER A 150 -17.79 -19.07 17.92
#